data_AF-K0IIQ7-F1
#
_entry.id   AF-K0IIQ7-F1
#
_cell.length_a   1.000
_cell.length_b   1.000
_cell.length_c   1.000
_cell.angle_alpha   90.00
_cell.angle_beta   90.00
_cell.angle_gamma   90.00
#
_symmetry.space_group_name_H-M   'P 1'
#
loop_
_entity.id
_entity.type
_entity.pdbx_description
1 polymer ?
#
loop_
_entity_poly.entity_id
_entity_poly.type
_entity_poly.pdbx_seq_one_letter_code
_entity_poly.pdbx_strand_id
1 'polypeptide(L)'
;MLLRNYKFRLYPTVFQEKQLVEALDGCRWVYNYFLDKNLSLEDMQFALTELKGEERFLRNYHSKMLQMVVHKTYSANKVLKALKQNGHRVGRLHYLTDEGYNSFTYNQS
;
A
#
# COMPACT_ATOMS: atom_id res chain seq x y z
N MET A 1 -4.62 26.54 -13.63
CA MET A 1 -3.53 26.40 -12.65
C MET A 1 -2.63 25.25 -13.10
N LEU A 2 -1.36 25.49 -13.41
CA LEU A 2 -0.42 24.43 -13.84
C LEU A 2 0.04 23.63 -12.61
N LEU A 3 -0.34 22.36 -12.52
CA LEU A 3 0.18 21.44 -11.51
C LEU A 3 1.65 21.14 -11.85
N ARG A 4 2.59 21.55 -10.99
CA ARG A 4 4.01 21.21 -11.14
C ARG A 4 4.31 19.95 -10.34
N ASN A 5 4.75 18.91 -11.03
CA ASN A 5 5.30 17.72 -10.38
C ASN A 5 6.81 17.88 -10.24
N TYR A 6 7.33 17.59 -9.05
CA TYR A 6 8.75 17.64 -8.76
C TYR A 6 9.28 16.25 -8.45
N LYS A 7 10.47 15.93 -8.97
CA LYS A 7 11.19 14.69 -8.69
C LYS A 7 12.54 15.03 -8.08
N PHE A 8 12.75 14.63 -6.84
CA PHE A 8 13.99 14.84 -6.12
C PHE A 8 14.65 13.50 -5.80
N ARG A 9 15.98 13.47 -5.85
CA ARG A 9 16.77 12.34 -5.35
C ARG A 9 17.09 12.58 -3.89
N LEU A 10 16.84 11.57 -3.06
CA LEU A 10 17.23 11.60 -1.66
C LEU A 10 18.69 11.15 -1.51
N TYR A 11 19.36 11.72 -0.51
CA TYR A 11 20.67 11.28 -0.02
C TYR A 11 20.52 11.01 1.48
N PRO A 12 19.86 9.90 1.86
CA PRO A 12 19.54 9.62 3.25
C PRO A 12 20.80 9.28 4.05
N THR A 13 20.78 9.59 5.34
CA THR A 13 21.72 8.99 6.30
C THR A 13 21.37 7.52 6.53
N VAL A 14 22.29 6.74 7.09
CA VAL A 14 22.05 5.33 7.43
C VAL A 14 20.79 5.16 8.30
N PHE A 15 20.56 6.08 9.25
CA PHE A 15 19.36 6.07 10.08
C PHE A 15 18.09 6.34 9.26
N GLN A 16 18.13 7.31 8.36
CA GLN A 16 16.99 7.61 7.48
C GLN A 16 16.69 6.46 6.53
N GLU A 17 17.71 5.83 5.96
CA GLU A 17 17.57 4.67 5.10
C GLU A 17 16.86 3.53 5.84
N LYS A 18 17.28 3.23 7.07
CA LYS A 18 16.62 2.24 7.92
C LYS A 18 15.12 2.55 8.10
N GLN A 19 14.77 3.81 8.39
CA GLN A 19 13.37 4.22 8.55
C GLN A 19 12.56 4.08 7.25
N LEU A 20 13.17 4.36 6.09
CA LEU A 20 12.53 4.19 4.79
C LEU A 20 12.27 2.70 4.50
N VAL A 21 13.22 1.82 4.82
CA VAL A 21 13.06 0.37 4.67
C VAL A 21 11.98 -0.16 5.61
N GLU A 22 11.99 0.23 6.88
CA GLU A 22 10.94 -0.15 7.84
C GLU A 22 9.55 0.32 7.39
N ALA A 23 9.44 1.51 6.78
CA ALA A 23 8.19 1.99 6.21
C ALA A 23 7.73 1.15 5.00
N LEU A 24 8.66 0.71 4.14
CA LEU A 24 8.37 -0.22 3.04
C LEU A 24 7.89 -1.57 3.57
N ASP A 25 8.50 -2.09 4.63
CA ASP A 25 8.10 -3.34 5.27
C ASP A 25 6.68 -3.25 5.84
N GLY A 26 6.36 -2.16 6.54
CA GLY A 26 5.00 -1.91 7.04
C GLY A 26 3.97 -1.83 5.90
N CYS A 27 4.32 -1.16 4.79
CA CYS A 27 3.46 -1.10 3.61
C CYS A 27 3.27 -2.46 2.93
N ARG A 28 4.35 -3.23 2.77
CA ARG A 28 4.33 -4.59 2.20
C ARG A 28 3.45 -5.52 3.03
N TRP A 29 3.61 -5.46 4.35
CA TRP A 29 2.82 -6.26 5.28
C TRP A 29 1.33 -5.95 5.14
N VAL A 30 0.93 -4.66 5.13
CA VAL A 30 -0.47 -4.25 4.94
C VAL A 30 -1.00 -4.68 3.56
N TYR A 31 -0.19 -4.52 2.50
CA TYR A 31 -0.57 -4.99 1.17
C TYR A 31 -0.88 -6.50 1.19
N ASN A 32 0.04 -7.31 1.72
CA ASN A 32 -0.09 -8.75 1.78
C ASN A 32 -1.28 -9.19 2.64
N TYR A 33 -1.55 -8.48 3.74
CA TYR A 33 -2.73 -8.75 4.59
C TYR A 33 -4.05 -8.57 3.82
N PHE A 34 -4.15 -7.54 2.98
CA PHE A 34 -5.35 -7.25 2.19
C PHE A 34 -5.38 -7.90 0.80
N LEU A 35 -4.32 -8.59 0.40
CA LEU A 35 -4.11 -9.12 -0.96
C LEU A 35 -5.32 -9.88 -1.50
N ASP A 36 -5.79 -10.86 -0.75
CA ASP A 36 -6.86 -11.79 -1.14
C ASP A 36 -8.19 -11.51 -0.44
N LYS A 37 -8.32 -10.37 0.25
CA LYS A 37 -9.55 -10.01 0.94
C LYS A 37 -10.55 -9.42 -0.04
N ASN A 38 -11.67 -10.12 -0.26
CA ASN A 38 -12.77 -9.63 -1.10
C ASN A 38 -13.71 -8.73 -0.29
N LEU A 39 -13.24 -7.53 0.05
CA LEU A 39 -13.94 -6.52 0.84
C LEU A 39 -14.19 -5.25 0.02
N SER A 40 -15.16 -4.43 0.45
CA SER A 40 -15.28 -3.06 -0.06
C SER A 40 -14.08 -2.22 0.38
N LEU A 41 -13.89 -1.07 -0.27
CA LEU A 41 -12.79 -0.17 0.08
C LEU A 41 -12.99 0.40 1.49
N GLU A 42 -14.24 0.71 1.84
CA GLU A 42 -14.66 1.21 3.13
C GLU A 42 -14.37 0.16 4.22
N ASP A 43 -14.75 -1.10 3.97
CA ASP A 43 -14.49 -2.21 4.90
C ASP A 43 -12.99 -2.45 5.09
N MET A 44 -12.18 -2.36 4.02
CA MET A 44 -10.73 -2.48 4.15
C MET A 44 -10.12 -1.34 4.99
N GLN A 45 -10.63 -0.12 4.88
CA GLN A 45 -10.16 1.01 5.68
C GLN A 45 -10.59 0.89 7.15
N PHE A 46 -11.81 0.40 7.39
CA PHE A 46 -12.28 0.08 8.73
C PHE A 46 -11.41 -1.03 9.35
N ALA A 47 -11.20 -2.12 8.63
CA ALA A 47 -10.34 -3.22 9.04
C ALA A 47 -8.90 -2.77 9.29
N LEU A 48 -8.35 -1.83 8.50
CA LEU A 48 -7.02 -1.27 8.77
C LEU A 48 -6.97 -0.55 10.13
N THR A 49 -8.05 0.10 10.53
CA THR A 49 -8.13 0.79 11.83
C THR A 49 -8.13 -0.21 12.97
N GLU A 50 -8.90 -1.29 12.87
CA GLU A 50 -8.91 -2.40 13.83
C GLU A 50 -7.55 -3.11 13.89
N LEU A 51 -6.94 -3.35 12.73
CA LEU A 51 -5.65 -4.00 12.59
C LEU A 51 -4.52 -3.24 13.28
N LYS A 52 -4.58 -1.90 13.31
CA LYS A 52 -3.65 -1.09 14.11
C LYS A 52 -3.85 -1.23 15.62
N GLY A 53 -5.02 -1.73 16.04
CA GLY A 53 -5.34 -2.13 17.41
C GLY A 53 -4.66 -3.45 17.80
N GLU A 54 -4.80 -4.44 16.93
CA GLU A 54 -4.25 -5.79 17.07
C GLU A 54 -2.72 -5.79 16.90
N GLU A 55 -2.24 -5.24 15.80
CA GLU A 55 -0.85 -5.21 15.38
C GLU A 55 -0.21 -3.85 15.72
N ARG A 56 0.21 -3.72 16.98
CA ARG A 56 0.68 -2.44 17.53
C ARG A 56 1.83 -1.80 16.77
N PHE A 57 2.68 -2.59 16.09
CA PHE A 57 3.80 -2.07 15.32
C PHE A 57 3.35 -1.16 14.17
N LEU A 58 2.14 -1.37 13.62
CA LEU A 58 1.58 -0.52 12.56
C LEU A 58 1.30 0.92 13.03
N ARG A 59 1.25 1.17 14.33
CA ARG A 59 1.09 2.52 14.89
C ARG A 59 2.33 3.39 14.72
N ASN A 60 3.49 2.78 14.48
CA ASN A 60 4.73 3.50 14.23
C ASN A 60 4.75 4.17 12.84
N TYR A 61 3.85 3.77 11.94
CA TYR A 61 3.78 4.28 10.58
C TYR A 61 2.63 5.28 10.41
N HIS A 62 2.84 6.22 9.48
CA HIS A 62 1.85 7.25 9.19
C HIS A 62 0.54 6.63 8.65
N SER A 63 -0.58 6.94 9.31
CA SER A 63 -1.90 6.37 8.97
C SER A 63 -2.25 6.55 7.50
N LYS A 64 -1.96 7.74 6.94
CA LYS A 64 -2.32 8.05 5.56
C LYS A 64 -1.55 7.21 4.54
N MET A 65 -0.29 6.88 4.84
CA MET A 65 0.52 6.02 4.00
C MET A 65 -0.10 4.61 3.93
N LEU A 66 -0.46 4.04 5.08
CA LEU A 66 -1.10 2.72 5.15
C LEU A 66 -2.47 2.72 4.44
N GLN A 67 -3.25 3.78 4.57
CA GLN A 67 -4.51 3.94 3.82
C GLN A 67 -4.26 3.96 2.30
N MET A 68 -3.21 4.64 1.83
CA MET A 68 -2.86 4.63 0.40
C MET A 68 -2.47 3.22 -0.09
N VAL A 69 -1.85 2.40 0.74
CA VAL A 69 -1.60 0.98 0.42
C VAL A 69 -2.92 0.24 0.22
N VAL A 70 -3.86 0.37 1.14
CA VAL A 70 -5.19 -0.25 1.04
C VAL A 70 -5.89 0.16 -0.26
N HIS A 71 -5.90 1.45 -0.58
CA HIS A 71 -6.46 1.96 -1.83
C HIS A 71 -5.79 1.35 -3.07
N LYS A 72 -4.46 1.22 -3.06
CA LYS A 72 -3.69 0.63 -4.17
C LYS A 72 -4.06 -0.85 -4.35
N THR A 73 -4.10 -1.62 -3.27
CA THR A 73 -4.47 -3.04 -3.29
C THR A 73 -5.91 -3.24 -3.81
N TYR A 74 -6.87 -2.48 -3.26
CA TYR A 74 -8.26 -2.52 -3.71
C TYR A 74 -8.40 -2.19 -5.20
N SER A 75 -7.76 -1.09 -5.64
CA SER A 75 -7.81 -0.65 -7.03
C SER A 75 -7.24 -1.69 -7.99
N ALA A 76 -6.12 -2.32 -7.62
CA ALA A 76 -5.49 -3.38 -8.42
C ALA A 76 -6.42 -4.61 -8.57
N ASN A 77 -7.01 -5.07 -7.46
CA ASN A 77 -7.98 -6.18 -7.49
C ASN A 77 -9.23 -5.83 -8.31
N LYS A 78 -9.74 -4.61 -8.18
CA LYS A 78 -10.89 -4.12 -8.95
C LYS A 78 -10.62 -4.13 -10.46
N VAL A 79 -9.44 -3.66 -10.87
CA VAL A 79 -9.02 -3.65 -12.29
C VAL A 79 -8.89 -5.08 -12.81
N LEU A 80 -8.24 -5.99 -12.08
CA LEU A 80 -8.13 -7.39 -12.49
C LEU A 80 -9.49 -8.05 -12.65
N LYS A 81 -10.43 -7.80 -11.72
CA LYS A 81 -11.80 -8.31 -11.80
C LYS A 81 -12.51 -7.80 -13.06
N ALA A 82 -12.40 -6.50 -13.35
CA ALA A 82 -13.00 -5.90 -14.55
C ALA A 82 -12.41 -6.50 -15.84
N LEU A 83 -11.08 -6.66 -15.91
CA LEU A 83 -10.43 -7.27 -17.08
C LEU A 83 -10.89 -8.72 -17.30
N LYS A 84 -11.02 -9.50 -16.23
CA LYS A 84 -11.54 -10.88 -16.30
C LYS A 84 -12.99 -10.92 -16.78
N GLN A 85 -13.83 -10.01 -16.30
CA GLN A 85 -15.23 -9.88 -16.75
C GLN A 85 -15.33 -9.50 -18.23
N ASN A 86 -14.39 -8.71 -18.74
CA ASN A 86 -14.28 -8.34 -20.15
C ASN A 86 -13.65 -9.45 -21.02
N GLY A 87 -13.45 -10.66 -20.50
CA GLY A 87 -12.94 -11.80 -21.26
C GLY A 87 -11.42 -11.83 -21.43
N HIS A 88 -10.66 -10.93 -20.80
CA HIS A 88 -9.20 -10.98 -20.86
C HIS A 88 -8.64 -12.10 -19.97
N ARG A 89 -7.60 -12.79 -20.46
CA ARG A 89 -6.82 -13.74 -19.67
C ARG A 89 -5.85 -12.97 -18.76
N VAL A 90 -6.25 -12.73 -17.53
CA VAL A 90 -5.43 -12.06 -16.51
C VAL A 90 -5.08 -13.00 -15.36
N GLY A 91 -3.90 -12.78 -14.76
CA GLY A 91 -3.48 -13.48 -13.56
C GLY A 91 -4.18 -12.96 -12.29
N ARG A 92 -3.57 -13.25 -11.13
CA ARG A 92 -3.98 -12.72 -9.82
C ARG A 92 -2.85 -11.86 -9.25
N LEU A 93 -3.17 -11.07 -8.23
CA LEU A 93 -2.12 -10.48 -7.41
C LEU A 93 -1.38 -11.60 -6.65
N HIS A 94 -0.12 -11.33 -6.33
CA HIS A 94 0.76 -12.28 -5.66
C HIS A 94 1.29 -11.67 -4.37
N TYR A 95 1.59 -12.53 -3.41
CA TYR A 95 2.28 -12.14 -2.19
C TYR A 95 3.63 -11.50 -2.55
N LEU A 96 3.89 -10.32 -2.01
CA LEU A 96 5.12 -9.59 -2.27
C LEU A 96 6.18 -9.95 -1.22
N THR A 97 7.37 -10.30 -1.70
CA THR A 97 8.59 -10.43 -0.90
C THR A 97 9.26 -9.07 -0.73
N ASP A 98 10.36 -9.03 0.02
CA ASP A 98 11.05 -7.79 0.38
C ASP A 98 11.44 -6.93 -0.82
N GLU A 99 11.92 -7.57 -1.88
CA GLU A 99 12.32 -6.91 -3.13
C GLU A 99 11.12 -6.46 -3.99
N GLY A 100 9.92 -6.99 -3.71
CA GLY A 100 8.71 -6.74 -4.49
C GLY A 100 7.96 -5.45 -4.13
N TYR A 101 8.33 -4.76 -3.05
CA TYR A 101 7.66 -3.54 -2.60
C TYR A 101 8.68 -2.40 -2.36
N ASN A 102 8.75 -1.46 -3.31
CA ASN A 102 9.82 -0.45 -3.37
C ASN A 102 9.33 1.00 -3.38
N SER A 103 8.04 1.24 -3.10
CA SER A 103 7.46 2.59 -3.13
C SER A 103 6.33 2.71 -2.11
N PHE A 104 6.28 3.83 -1.41
CA PHE A 104 5.11 4.26 -0.62
C PHE A 104 4.74 5.70 -0.96
N THR A 105 3.52 6.11 -0.60
CA THR A 105 2.98 7.41 -0.98
C THR A 105 2.32 8.08 0.21
N TYR A 106 2.64 9.35 0.40
CA TYR A 106 1.87 10.26 1.25
C TYR A 106 1.10 11.19 0.34
N ASN A 107 -0.23 11.17 0.39
CA ASN A 107 -1.00 12.27 -0.16
C ASN A 107 -1.06 13.40 0.87
N GLN A 108 -0.93 14.63 0.37
CA GLN A 108 -1.25 15.82 1.14
C GLN A 108 -2.78 15.92 1.15
N SER A 109 -3.37 15.81 2.33
CA SER A 109 -4.77 16.13 2.60
C SER A 109 -4.86 17.49 3.26
#